data_AF-A0AAW2PRE7-F1
#
_entry.id   AF-A0AAW2PRE7-F1
#
_cell.length_a   1.000
_cell.length_b   1.000
_cell.length_c   1.000
_cell.angle_alpha   90.00
_cell.angle_beta   90.00
_cell.angle_gamma   90.00
#
_symmetry.space_group_name_H-M   'P 1'
#
loop_
_entity.id
_entity.type
_entity.pdbx_description
1 polymer ?
#
loop_
_entity_poly.entity_id
_entity_poly.type
_entity_poly.pdbx_seq_one_letter_code
_entity_poly.pdbx_strand_id
1 'polypeptide(L)'
;MGLGWGNYSFVDQMDKTRGRFSYCLPVIKFFTKIRPKTYLRFGDDIVQGRKASSTTITTIKGVKTYYVGLQGISINMKRLHISTDVFALKITGANGPKGGCIIDSGTPYSRIIKPTYKKTERRARELLLHKQELAKDNLL
;
A
#
# COMPACT_ATOMS: atom_id res chain seq x y z
N MET A 1 7.46 5.72 15.77
CA MET A 1 8.73 5.32 15.11
C MET A 1 8.68 5.77 13.66
N GLY A 2 9.62 6.59 13.22
CA GLY A 2 9.66 7.10 11.84
C GLY A 2 10.47 6.17 10.94
N LEU A 3 9.80 5.45 10.04
CA LEU A 3 10.43 4.52 9.10
C LEU A 3 10.59 5.11 7.70
N GLY A 4 10.39 6.42 7.52
CA GLY A 4 10.51 7.09 6.23
C GLY A 4 11.97 7.19 5.73
N TRP A 5 12.16 7.82 4.56
CA TRP A 5 13.48 8.03 3.99
C TRP A 5 14.21 9.26 4.58
N GLY A 6 15.53 9.16 4.75
CA GLY A 6 16.42 10.28 5.06
C GLY A 6 17.02 10.20 6.47
N ASN A 7 18.10 10.95 6.67
CA ASN A 7 19.02 10.89 7.82
C ASN A 7 18.40 10.95 9.23
N TYR A 8 17.18 11.46 9.38
CA TYR A 8 16.46 11.49 10.67
C TYR A 8 15.50 10.32 10.86
N SER A 9 15.43 9.38 9.92
CA SER A 9 14.65 8.17 10.05
C SER A 9 15.28 7.20 11.05
N PHE A 10 14.47 6.37 11.69
CA PHE A 10 14.96 5.32 12.57
C PHE A 10 15.83 4.31 11.81
N VAL A 11 15.52 4.09 10.53
CA VAL A 11 16.25 3.16 9.66
C VAL A 11 17.67 3.70 9.39
N ASP A 12 17.81 4.99 9.07
CA ASP A 12 19.11 5.60 8.77
C ASP A 12 19.94 5.88 10.02
N GLN A 13 19.32 6.12 11.18
CA GLN A 13 20.03 6.30 12.45
C GLN A 13 20.67 5.02 13.00
N MET A 14 20.33 3.86 12.42
CA MET A 14 20.87 2.57 12.83
C MET A 14 21.88 2.06 11.79
N ASP A 15 23.16 2.03 12.17
CA ASP A 15 24.27 1.68 11.26
C ASP A 15 24.11 0.32 10.54
N LYS A 16 23.46 -0.66 11.19
CA LYS A 16 23.37 -2.04 10.70
C LYS A 16 22.17 -2.33 9.80
N THR A 17 21.28 -1.35 9.56
CA THR A 17 20.06 -1.61 8.77
C THR A 17 20.33 -1.65 7.28
N ARG A 18 21.40 -0.99 6.82
CA ARG A 18 21.67 -0.74 5.39
C ARG A 18 20.47 -0.09 4.68
N GLY A 19 19.67 0.72 5.39
CA GLY A 19 18.46 1.34 4.84
C GLY A 19 17.28 0.36 4.67
N ARG A 20 17.37 -0.88 5.17
CA ARG A 20 16.37 -1.92 4.93
C ARG A 20 15.59 -2.25 6.21
N PHE A 21 14.29 -2.45 6.02
CA PHE A 21 13.40 -2.97 7.05
C PHE A 21 12.27 -3.80 6.41
N SER A 22 11.62 -4.64 7.21
CA SER A 22 10.44 -5.41 6.80
C SER A 22 9.46 -5.54 7.96
N TYR A 23 8.17 -5.57 7.65
CA TYR A 23 7.11 -5.76 8.63
C TYR A 23 5.99 -6.63 8.06
N CYS A 24 5.28 -7.34 8.94
CA CYS A 24 4.05 -8.04 8.62
C CYS A 24 2.96 -7.53 9.57
N LEU A 25 2.14 -6.57 9.13
CA LEU A 25 1.13 -5.99 10.02
C LEU A 25 0.02 -7.02 10.29
N PRO A 26 -0.30 -7.32 11.55
CA PRO A 26 -1.34 -8.27 11.84
C PRO A 26 -2.71 -7.62 11.65
N VAL A 27 -3.73 -8.44 11.40
CA VAL A 27 -5.13 -7.97 11.42
C VAL A 27 -5.52 -7.62 12.85
N ILE A 28 -5.75 -6.34 13.11
CA ILE A 28 -6.21 -5.84 14.39
C ILE A 28 -7.74 -5.76 14.36
N LYS A 29 -8.43 -6.66 15.08
CA LYS A 29 -9.87 -6.56 15.29
C LYS A 29 -10.14 -5.70 16.53
N PHE A 30 -11.12 -4.79 16.47
CA PHE A 30 -11.44 -3.91 17.58
C PHE A 30 -11.84 -4.68 18.86
N PHE A 31 -12.50 -5.83 18.70
CA PHE A 31 -13.05 -6.62 19.81
C PHE A 31 -12.21 -7.84 20.23
N THR A 32 -11.03 -8.05 19.64
CA THR A 32 -10.16 -9.17 20.08
C THR A 32 -9.39 -8.79 21.34
N LYS A 33 -9.63 -9.52 22.44
CA LYS A 33 -8.92 -9.35 23.73
C LYS A 33 -7.41 -9.60 23.61
N ILE A 34 -7.01 -10.53 22.75
CA ILE A 34 -5.60 -10.89 22.53
C ILE A 34 -5.11 -10.14 21.29
N ARG A 35 -4.08 -9.30 21.46
CA ARG A 35 -3.41 -8.64 20.33
C ARG A 35 -2.37 -9.60 19.74
N PRO A 36 -2.44 -9.91 18.42
CA PRO A 36 -1.40 -10.69 17.77
C PRO A 36 -0.05 -9.96 17.83
N LYS A 37 1.01 -10.72 18.08
CA LYS A 37 2.39 -10.22 18.01
C LYS A 37 2.90 -10.33 16.57
N THR A 38 3.70 -9.36 16.16
CA THR A 38 4.45 -9.39 14.90
C THR A 38 5.83 -8.80 15.11
N TYR A 39 6.66 -8.86 14.07
CA TYR A 39 8.01 -8.34 14.07
C TYR A 39 8.18 -7.22 13.04
N LEU A 40 8.94 -6.21 13.45
CA LEU A 40 9.61 -5.27 12.56
C LEU A 40 11.08 -5.67 12.55
N ARG A 41 11.58 -6.08 11.39
CA ARG A 41 12.96 -6.58 11.23
C ARG A 41 13.78 -5.60 10.42
N PHE A 42 15.08 -5.52 10.68
CA PHE A 42 15.98 -4.57 10.06
C PHE A 42 17.22 -5.25 9.50
N GLY A 43 17.81 -4.66 8.45
CA GLY A 43 19.11 -5.10 7.95
C GLY A 43 19.13 -6.57 7.57
N ASP A 44 20.10 -7.31 8.11
CA ASP A 44 20.34 -8.71 7.77
C ASP A 44 19.40 -9.69 8.51
N ASP A 45 18.60 -9.22 9.48
CA ASP A 45 17.53 -10.03 10.11
C ASP A 45 16.30 -10.20 9.19
N ILE A 46 16.24 -9.47 8.08
CA ILE A 46 15.13 -9.55 7.13
C ILE A 46 15.12 -10.92 6.45
N VAL A 47 14.08 -11.72 6.74
CA VAL A 47 13.83 -12.99 6.06
C VAL A 47 13.24 -12.72 4.68
N GLN A 48 13.99 -13.02 3.62
CA GLN A 48 13.48 -12.93 2.25
C GLN A 48 12.46 -14.05 1.98
N GLY A 49 11.24 -13.66 1.61
CA GLY A 49 10.23 -14.61 1.16
C GLY A 49 10.59 -15.19 -0.20
N ARG A 50 10.54 -16.53 -0.34
CA ARG A 50 10.86 -17.27 -1.58
C ARG A 50 10.04 -16.87 -2.83
N LYS A 51 8.97 -16.08 -2.67
CA LYS A 51 8.04 -15.66 -3.74
C LYS A 51 7.72 -14.16 -3.70
N ALA A 52 8.66 -13.33 -3.23
CA ALA A 52 8.43 -11.89 -3.18
C ALA A 52 8.52 -11.25 -4.57
N SER A 53 7.57 -10.37 -4.90
CA SER A 53 7.67 -9.47 -6.04
C SER A 53 8.26 -8.14 -5.60
N SER A 54 9.17 -7.59 -6.39
CA SER A 54 9.79 -6.28 -6.15
C SER A 54 9.24 -5.21 -7.10
N THR A 55 9.22 -3.97 -6.63
CA THR A 55 8.99 -2.79 -7.46
C THR A 55 9.98 -1.70 -7.07
N THR A 56 10.33 -0.84 -8.00
CA THR A 56 11.23 0.29 -7.74
C THR A 56 10.57 1.26 -6.78
N ILE A 57 11.32 1.65 -5.75
CA ILE A 57 10.94 2.73 -4.84
C ILE A 57 11.52 4.04 -5.37
N THR A 58 10.68 5.06 -5.47
CA THR A 58 11.09 6.42 -5.81
C THR A 58 11.20 7.26 -4.53
N THR A 59 12.36 7.87 -4.32
CA THR A 59 12.62 8.81 -3.23
C THR A 59 12.74 10.23 -3.78
N ILE A 60 12.21 11.22 -3.07
CA ILE A 60 12.27 12.62 -3.47
C ILE A 60 13.00 13.40 -2.39
N LYS A 61 14.00 14.21 -2.78
CA LYS A 61 14.76 15.03 -1.83
C LYS A 61 13.81 15.93 -1.04
N GLY A 62 13.96 15.93 0.30
CA GLY A 62 13.11 16.70 1.20
C GLY A 62 11.78 16.02 1.58
N VAL A 63 11.42 14.90 0.95
CA VAL A 63 10.18 14.16 1.23
C VAL A 63 10.53 12.84 1.92
N LYS A 64 9.80 12.50 2.98
CA LYS A 64 10.11 11.34 3.84
C LYS A 64 9.35 10.07 3.46
N THR A 65 8.49 10.13 2.45
CA THR A 65 7.62 9.03 2.02
C THR A 65 8.27 8.21 0.91
N TYR A 66 8.03 6.90 0.92
CA TYR A 66 8.39 6.01 -0.18
C TYR A 66 7.30 6.01 -1.24
N TYR A 67 7.66 6.35 -2.47
CA TYR A 67 6.74 6.27 -3.61
C TYR A 67 6.95 4.98 -4.39
N VAL A 68 5.87 4.45 -4.95
CA VAL A 68 5.87 3.30 -5.86
C VAL A 68 5.06 3.61 -7.12
N GLY A 69 5.41 2.97 -8.23
CA GLY A 69 4.74 3.14 -9.51
C GLY A 69 3.45 2.33 -9.61
N LEU A 70 2.30 2.91 -9.24
CA LEU A 70 1.00 2.28 -9.42
C LEU A 70 0.51 2.41 -10.87
N GLN A 71 0.35 1.28 -11.56
CA GLN A 71 -0.04 1.25 -12.98
C GLN A 71 -1.55 1.09 -13.19
N GLY A 72 -2.31 0.66 -12.18
CA GLY A 72 -3.73 0.42 -12.32
C GLY A 72 -4.28 -0.42 -11.20
N ILE A 73 -5.60 -0.65 -11.26
CA ILE A 73 -6.34 -1.43 -10.28
C ILE A 73 -7.10 -2.51 -11.03
N SER A 74 -7.01 -3.74 -10.54
CA SER A 74 -7.79 -4.88 -11.03
C SER A 74 -8.68 -5.39 -9.91
N ILE A 75 -9.93 -5.73 -10.25
CA ILE A 75 -10.87 -6.35 -9.31
C ILE A 75 -11.39 -7.62 -9.95
N ASN A 76 -11.22 -8.75 -9.25
CA ASN A 76 -11.51 -10.09 -9.77
C ASN A 76 -10.84 -10.33 -11.14
N MET A 77 -9.52 -10.13 -11.19
CA MET A 77 -8.68 -10.27 -12.40
C MET A 77 -9.01 -9.32 -13.57
N LYS A 78 -10.07 -8.52 -13.50
CA LYS A 78 -10.44 -7.55 -14.53
C LYS A 78 -9.85 -6.18 -14.21
N ARG A 79 -8.94 -5.70 -15.07
CA ARG A 79 -8.36 -4.36 -14.96
C ARG A 79 -9.43 -3.29 -15.20
N LEU A 80 -9.48 -2.29 -14.33
CA LEU A 80 -10.38 -1.15 -14.48
C LEU A 80 -9.85 -0.20 -15.54
N HIS A 81 -10.75 0.37 -16.34
CA HIS A 81 -10.40 1.39 -17.33
C HIS A 81 -10.16 2.76 -16.66
N ILE A 82 -8.91 2.98 -16.25
CA ILE A 82 -8.42 4.18 -15.55
C ILE A 82 -7.10 4.56 -16.21
N SER A 83 -6.96 5.82 -16.63
CA SER A 83 -5.69 6.32 -17.18
C SER A 83 -4.58 6.20 -16.13
N THR A 84 -3.39 5.77 -16.56
CA THR A 84 -2.18 5.70 -15.73
C THR A 84 -1.76 7.07 -15.21
N ASP A 85 -2.07 8.15 -15.93
CA ASP A 85 -1.72 9.53 -15.55
C ASP A 85 -2.37 9.96 -14.23
N VAL A 86 -3.47 9.30 -13.88
CA VAL A 86 -4.17 9.51 -12.62
C VAL A 86 -3.30 9.12 -11.41
N PHE A 87 -2.39 8.17 -11.61
CA PHE A 87 -1.45 7.69 -10.59
C PHE A 87 -0.04 8.27 -10.75
N ALA A 88 0.18 9.12 -11.76
CA ALA A 88 1.49 9.67 -12.04
C ALA A 88 1.98 10.54 -10.86
N LEU A 89 3.23 10.31 -10.47
CA LEU A 89 3.96 11.20 -9.59
C LEU A 89 4.42 12.40 -10.40
N LYS A 90 3.93 13.59 -10.05
CA LYS A 90 4.26 14.85 -10.71
C LYS A 90 5.13 15.68 -9.76
N ILE A 91 6.38 15.90 -10.16
CA ILE A 91 7.32 16.75 -9.43
C ILE A 91 7.24 18.15 -10.05
N THR A 92 6.30 18.97 -9.59
CA THR A 92 6.03 20.29 -10.18
C THR A 92 6.55 21.41 -9.28
N GLY A 93 7.71 21.97 -9.61
CA GLY A 93 8.23 23.23 -9.06
C GLY A 93 8.24 23.33 -7.52
N ALA A 94 8.11 24.56 -7.00
CA ALA A 94 8.22 24.88 -5.57
C ALA A 94 7.14 24.25 -4.65
N ASN A 95 6.09 23.63 -5.20
CA ASN A 95 4.93 23.14 -4.43
C ASN A 95 5.03 21.68 -3.97
N GLY A 96 6.21 21.06 -4.11
CA GLY A 96 6.43 19.66 -3.75
C GLY A 96 5.77 18.66 -4.71
N PRO A 97 5.92 17.35 -4.45
CA PRO A 97 5.33 16.31 -5.28
C PRO A 97 3.81 16.27 -5.18
N LYS A 98 3.15 16.03 -6.31
CA LYS A 98 1.70 15.82 -6.40
C LYS A 98 1.41 14.45 -7.01
N GLY A 99 0.34 13.81 -6.57
CA GLY A 99 -0.05 12.48 -7.06
C GLY A 99 0.90 11.37 -6.58
N GLY A 100 1.08 10.35 -7.42
CA GLY A 100 1.84 9.15 -7.07
C GLY A 100 1.07 8.16 -6.19
N CYS A 101 1.77 7.10 -5.77
CA CYS A 101 1.30 6.11 -4.81
C CYS A 101 2.35 5.95 -3.71
N ILE A 102 1.91 5.96 -2.45
CA ILE A 102 2.76 5.80 -1.28
C ILE A 102 2.31 4.60 -0.45
N ILE A 103 3.23 4.05 0.34
CA ILE A 103 2.90 3.09 1.38
C ILE A 103 2.88 3.84 2.71
N ASP A 104 1.71 3.90 3.34
CA ASP A 104 1.51 4.60 4.61
C ASP A 104 0.93 3.65 5.66
N SER A 105 1.79 3.17 6.55
CA SER A 105 1.39 2.32 7.68
C SER A 105 0.66 3.08 8.79
N GLY A 106 0.60 4.41 8.72
CA GLY A 106 -0.12 5.25 9.68
C GLY A 106 -1.61 5.44 9.35
N THR A 107 -2.02 5.16 8.12
CA THR A 107 -3.43 5.24 7.71
C THR A 107 -4.09 3.85 7.70
N PRO A 108 -5.19 3.64 8.44
CA PRO A 108 -5.82 2.31 8.57
C PRO A 108 -6.51 1.80 7.30
N TYR A 109 -6.80 2.68 6.34
CA TYR A 109 -7.47 2.35 5.08
C TYR A 109 -6.74 2.97 3.89
N SER A 110 -6.63 2.24 2.79
CA SER A 110 -6.08 2.80 1.55
C SER A 110 -6.93 3.97 1.05
N ARG A 111 -6.28 5.09 0.75
CA ARG A 111 -6.92 6.27 0.18
C ARG A 111 -6.67 6.31 -1.32
N ILE A 112 -7.75 6.47 -2.08
CA ILE A 112 -7.72 6.55 -3.53
C ILE A 112 -8.41 7.86 -3.93
N ILE A 113 -7.90 8.53 -4.96
CA ILE A 113 -8.54 9.76 -5.43
C ILE A 113 -10.00 9.50 -5.85
N LYS A 114 -10.88 10.46 -5.58
CA LYS A 114 -12.34 10.30 -5.67
C LYS A 114 -12.84 9.69 -7.01
N PRO A 115 -12.37 10.12 -8.20
CA PRO A 115 -12.84 9.53 -9.46
C PRO A 115 -12.49 8.04 -9.60
N THR A 116 -11.27 7.66 -9.22
CA THR A 116 -10.76 6.28 -9.24
C THR A 116 -11.45 5.44 -8.16
N TYR A 117 -11.67 6.01 -6.98
CA TYR A 117 -12.41 5.36 -5.90
C TYR A 117 -13.82 4.97 -6.35
N LYS A 118 -14.58 5.89 -6.97
CA LYS A 118 -15.93 5.60 -7.48
C LYS A 118 -15.97 4.44 -8.49
N LYS A 119 -14.99 4.38 -9.41
CA LYS A 119 -14.88 3.26 -10.37
C LYS A 119 -14.59 1.93 -9.67
N THR A 120 -13.71 1.96 -8.67
CA THR A 120 -13.31 0.79 -7.86
C THR A 120 -14.49 0.30 -7.03
N GLU A 121 -15.16 1.21 -6.33
CA GLU A 121 -16.34 0.94 -5.50
C GLU A 121 -17.47 0.32 -6.32
N ARG A 122 -17.81 0.92 -7.47
CA ARG A 122 -18.87 0.39 -8.34
C ARG A 122 -18.60 -1.05 -8.75
N ARG A 123 -17.38 -1.34 -9.26
CA ARG A 123 -17.02 -2.69 -9.68
C ARG A 123 -17.01 -3.69 -8.52
N ALA A 124 -16.55 -3.27 -7.33
CA ALA A 124 -16.60 -4.11 -6.14
C ALA A 124 -18.06 -4.43 -5.74
N ARG A 125 -18.96 -3.44 -5.75
CA ARG A 125 -20.39 -3.63 -5.44
C ARG A 125 -21.07 -4.59 -6.43
N GLU A 126 -20.85 -4.43 -7.73
CA GLU A 126 -21.37 -5.34 -8.76
C GLU A 126 -21.00 -6.81 -8.47
N LEU A 127 -19.73 -7.07 -8.11
CA LEU A 127 -19.26 -8.41 -7.81
C LEU A 127 -19.84 -8.98 -6.52
N LEU A 128 -20.06 -8.13 -5.51
CA LEU A 128 -20.67 -8.55 -4.26
C LEU A 128 -22.14 -8.94 -4.47
N LEU A 129 -22.90 -8.14 -5.23
CA LEU A 129 -24.30 -8.44 -5.58
C LEU A 129 -24.40 -9.75 -6.37
N HIS A 130 -23.57 -9.92 -7.40
CA HIS A 130 -23.57 -11.15 -8.19
C HIS A 130 -23.23 -12.40 -7.35
N LYS A 131 -22.29 -12.30 -6.41
CA LYS A 131 -22.00 -13.41 -5.47
C LYS A 131 -23.16 -13.72 -4.53
N GLN A 132 -23.93 -12.70 -4.11
CA GLN A 132 -25.09 -12.91 -3.27
C GLN A 132 -26.24 -13.58 -4.02
N GLU A 133 -26.42 -13.28 -5.31
CA GLU A 133 -27.40 -13.95 -6.18
C GLU A 133 -27.03 -15.43 -6.36
N LEU A 134 -25.79 -15.73 -6.76
CA LEU A 134 -25.31 -17.11 -6.91
C LEU A 134 -25.41 -17.92 -5.61
N ALA A 135 -25.18 -17.28 -4.46
CA ALA A 135 -25.31 -17.95 -3.16
C ALA A 135 -26.77 -18.31 -2.85
N LYS A 136 -27.75 -17.50 -3.28
CA LYS A 136 -29.18 -17.82 -3.14
C LYS A 136 -29.59 -18.95 -4.08
N ASP A 137 -29.08 -18.94 -5.31
CA ASP A 137 -29.40 -19.96 -6.31
C ASP A 137 -28.80 -21.34 -5.98
N ASN A 138 -27.70 -21.39 -5.23
CA ASN A 138 -27.06 -22.63 -4.75
C ASN A 138 -27.63 -23.13 -3.38
N LEU A 139 -28.63 -22.45 -2.83
CA LEU A 139 -29.33 -22.82 -1.59
C LEU A 139 -30.74 -23.37 -1.85
N LEU A 140 -31.10 -23.56 -3.12
CA LEU A 140 -32.25 -24.29 -3.65
C LEU A 140 -31.76 -25.57 -4.35
#